data_AF-A0AB34JII3-F1
#
_entry.id   AF-A0AB34JII3-F1
#
_cell.length_a   1.000
_cell.length_b   1.000
_cell.length_c   1.000
_cell.angle_alpha   90.00
_cell.angle_beta   90.00
_cell.angle_gamma   90.00
#
_symmetry.space_group_name_H-M   'P 1'
#
loop_
_entity.id
_entity.type
_entity.pdbx_description
1 polymer ?
#
loop_
_entity_poly.entity_id
_entity_poly.type
_entity_poly.pdbx_seq_one_letter_code
_entity_poly.pdbx_strand_id
1 'polypeptide(L)'
;MAENLSEYERQRLEHIKRNHEMLVRLGLVDDAPKHTPAPKEKRPRTKLPPAPPETLRRSARVKQEKPEYTGELVDTFGEDLDRKCEPGAQKRKRARGSAADGSDDDASEAQMREEVNETTMAFLRDARELMARYLTSEDGGAPKSKDGWRDEAMRRWGALAGGGIKANHRDWELYVKSRLTVCPPPSPAPLLQEFYCHDMWQLLCVCVLMSRVSSWDTKHKCISAFFEAHPTPTAFMEDVIMGGQTAQLRERIHSLGLFDDRFASLIAITTAFLGIDTPADESGFAVDLGENKIRGIGKFGWHSWLIFCCDQGSTLKAEDAALKQFCNWRASQSKEHM
;
A
#
# COMPACT_ATOMS: atom_id res chain seq x y z
N MET A 1 -2.30 -1.07 24.28
CA MET A 1 -2.17 0.20 23.51
C MET A 1 -3.06 0.23 22.26
N ALA A 2 -3.91 -0.78 21.97
CA ALA A 2 -4.61 -0.89 20.68
C ALA A 2 -6.07 -0.40 20.66
N GLU A 3 -6.65 0.05 21.78
CA GLU A 3 -8.11 0.28 21.86
C GLU A 3 -8.60 1.63 21.29
N ASN A 4 -7.72 2.58 20.97
CA ASN A 4 -8.09 3.91 20.47
C ASN A 4 -7.62 4.20 19.03
N LEU A 5 -7.02 3.23 18.32
CA LEU A 5 -6.59 3.44 16.93
C LEU A 5 -7.76 3.24 15.98
N SER A 6 -7.88 4.11 14.99
CA SER A 6 -8.78 3.89 13.87
C SER A 6 -8.42 2.60 13.12
N GLU A 7 -9.41 2.01 12.44
CA GLU A 7 -9.20 0.82 11.62
C GLU A 7 -8.10 1.02 10.57
N TYR A 8 -8.07 2.21 9.97
CA TYR A 8 -7.03 2.63 9.02
C TYR A 8 -5.62 2.59 9.64
N GLU A 9 -5.45 3.12 10.86
CA GLU A 9 -4.14 3.13 11.53
C GLU A 9 -3.69 1.73 11.93
N ARG A 10 -4.62 0.88 12.39
CA ARG A 10 -4.32 -0.53 12.69
C ARG A 10 -3.77 -1.25 11.47
N GLN A 11 -4.39 -1.04 10.31
CA GLN A 11 -3.96 -1.65 9.05
C GLN A 11 -2.58 -1.15 8.59
N ARG A 12 -2.20 0.09 8.90
CA ARG A 12 -0.83 0.58 8.64
C ARG A 12 0.19 -0.12 9.53
N LEU A 13 -0.12 -0.27 10.82
CA LEU A 13 0.75 -0.97 11.76
C LEU A 13 0.95 -2.44 11.36
N GLU A 14 -0.07 -3.08 10.77
CA GLU A 14 0.06 -4.43 10.22
C GLU A 14 1.05 -4.51 9.03
N HIS A 15 1.06 -3.51 8.13
CA HIS A 15 2.08 -3.46 7.07
C HIS A 15 3.48 -3.23 7.62
N ILE A 16 3.61 -2.34 8.60
CA ILE A 16 4.88 -2.10 9.30
C ILE A 16 5.39 -3.41 9.93
N LYS A 17 4.50 -4.13 10.63
CA LYS A 17 4.83 -5.41 11.24
C LYS A 17 5.32 -6.42 10.19
N ARG A 18 4.65 -6.55 9.05
CA ARG A 18 5.07 -7.48 7.98
C ARG A 18 6.41 -7.11 7.36
N ASN A 19 6.62 -5.83 7.06
CA ASN A 19 7.90 -5.36 6.56
C ASN A 19 9.01 -5.68 7.58
N HIS A 20 8.73 -5.52 8.87
CA HIS A 20 9.65 -5.90 9.93
C HIS A 20 9.90 -7.42 9.96
N GLU A 21 8.87 -8.26 9.88
CA GLU A 21 9.02 -9.73 9.75
C GLU A 21 9.88 -10.11 8.53
N MET A 22 9.73 -9.39 7.41
CA MET A 22 10.58 -9.57 6.23
C MET A 22 12.04 -9.19 6.51
N LEU A 23 12.28 -8.05 7.17
CA LEU A 23 13.63 -7.62 7.56
C LEU A 23 14.29 -8.64 8.50
N VAL A 24 13.54 -9.17 9.47
CA VAL A 24 13.99 -10.24 10.38
C VAL A 24 14.35 -11.51 9.61
N ARG A 25 13.48 -11.96 8.69
CA ARG A 25 13.73 -13.13 7.83
C ARG A 25 15.02 -12.99 7.01
N LEU A 26 15.33 -11.76 6.59
CA LEU A 26 16.55 -11.45 5.83
C LEU A 26 17.77 -11.21 6.74
N GLY A 27 17.60 -11.28 8.07
CA GLY A 27 18.68 -11.08 9.04
C GLY A 27 19.13 -9.63 9.21
N LEU A 28 18.31 -8.66 8.79
CA LEU A 28 18.64 -7.23 8.83
C LEU A 28 18.31 -6.56 10.16
N VAL A 29 17.39 -7.16 10.94
CA VAL A 29 16.93 -6.65 12.24
C VAL A 29 16.68 -7.82 13.18
N ASP A 30 16.89 -7.61 14.47
CA ASP A 30 16.54 -8.58 15.53
C ASP A 30 15.02 -8.74 15.67
N ASP A 31 14.57 -9.90 16.19
CA ASP A 31 13.15 -10.27 16.38
C ASP A 31 12.33 -9.29 17.27
N ALA A 32 13.00 -8.38 17.98
CA ALA A 32 12.36 -7.41 18.86
C ALA A 32 12.22 -6.04 18.17
N PRO A 33 11.00 -5.47 18.06
CA PRO A 33 10.83 -4.13 17.52
C PRO A 33 11.47 -3.11 18.48
N LYS A 34 12.52 -2.42 18.03
CA LYS A 34 13.20 -1.34 18.81
C LYS A 34 12.31 -0.12 19.07
N HIS A 35 11.12 -0.05 18.46
CA HIS A 35 10.17 1.04 18.63
C HIS A 35 8.93 0.60 19.41
N THR A 36 9.09 0.41 20.72
CA THR A 36 7.95 0.52 21.65
C THR A 36 7.78 2.01 22.01
N PRO A 37 6.65 2.66 21.66
CA PRO A 37 6.37 4.00 22.17
C PRO A 37 6.31 3.95 23.71
N ALA A 38 6.92 4.95 24.36
CA ALA A 38 7.00 5.03 25.81
C ALA A 38 5.60 5.00 26.46
N PRO A 39 5.42 4.28 27.57
CA PRO A 39 4.12 4.19 28.24
C PRO A 39 3.75 5.55 28.85
N LYS A 40 2.74 6.24 28.28
CA LYS A 40 2.13 7.42 28.91
C LYS A 40 1.11 6.98 29.97
N GLU A 41 1.11 7.67 31.11
CA GLU A 41 0.20 7.45 32.24
C GLU A 41 -1.27 7.55 31.82
N LYS A 42 -2.09 6.59 32.27
CA LYS A 42 -3.53 6.58 32.03
C LYS A 42 -4.20 7.71 32.80
N ARG A 43 -4.77 8.70 32.11
CA ARG A 43 -5.67 9.69 32.72
C ARG A 43 -7.04 9.05 33.02
N PRO A 44 -7.70 9.42 34.14
CA PRO A 44 -8.99 8.87 34.50
C PRO A 44 -10.08 9.29 33.51
N ARG A 45 -10.91 8.33 33.09
CA ARG A 45 -12.08 8.55 32.22
C ARG A 45 -13.09 9.48 32.88
N THR A 46 -13.45 10.57 32.21
CA THR A 46 -14.63 11.38 32.55
C THR A 46 -15.89 10.57 32.23
N LYS A 47 -16.84 10.52 33.17
CA LYS A 47 -18.09 9.76 33.02
C LYS A 47 -18.95 10.41 31.92
N LEU A 48 -19.41 9.61 30.95
CA LEU A 48 -20.41 10.07 29.97
C LEU A 48 -21.68 10.55 30.68
N PRO A 49 -22.35 11.61 30.18
CA PRO A 49 -23.64 12.01 30.68
C PRO A 49 -24.70 10.91 30.45
N PRO A 50 -25.71 10.80 31.34
CA PRO A 50 -26.74 9.77 31.25
C PRO A 50 -27.56 9.92 29.97
N ALA A 51 -27.96 8.77 29.41
CA ALA A 51 -28.80 8.72 28.21
C ALA A 51 -30.12 9.51 28.41
N PRO A 52 -30.63 10.21 27.37
CA PRO A 52 -31.90 10.91 27.47
C PRO A 52 -33.06 9.95 27.77
N PRO A 53 -34.11 10.44 28.45
CA PRO A 53 -35.30 9.65 28.77
C PRO A 53 -35.98 9.11 27.50
N GLU A 54 -36.59 7.94 27.65
CA GLU A 54 -37.10 7.07 26.58
C GLU A 54 -38.16 7.72 25.68
N THR A 55 -38.78 8.80 26.12
CA THR A 55 -39.80 9.57 25.39
C THR A 55 -39.25 10.39 24.22
N LEU A 56 -37.93 10.59 24.13
CA LEU A 56 -37.26 11.30 23.03
C LEU A 56 -36.55 10.36 22.03
N ARG A 57 -36.62 9.03 22.23
CA ARG A 57 -36.08 8.05 21.28
C ARG A 57 -37.06 7.83 20.13
N ARG A 58 -36.83 8.45 18.96
CA ARG A 58 -37.50 8.04 17.73
C ARG A 58 -36.84 6.77 17.18
N SER A 59 -37.43 5.61 17.47
CA SER A 59 -37.06 4.35 16.83
C SER A 59 -37.87 4.14 15.55
N ALA A 60 -37.19 3.90 14.42
CA ALA A 60 -37.77 3.69 13.08
C ALA A 60 -38.48 2.33 12.88
N ARG A 61 -39.14 1.79 13.90
CA ARG A 61 -39.96 0.56 13.77
C ARG A 61 -41.31 0.74 14.43
N VAL A 62 -42.17 1.54 13.79
CA VAL A 62 -43.62 1.35 13.90
C VAL A 62 -44.06 0.70 12.60
N LYS A 63 -44.48 -0.55 12.74
CA LYS A 63 -45.03 -1.40 11.68
C LYS A 63 -46.47 -0.91 11.46
N GLN A 64 -46.83 -0.61 10.20
CA GLN A 64 -48.15 -0.22 9.70
C GLN A 64 -48.51 1.27 9.64
N GLU A 65 -47.79 2.05 8.82
CA GLU A 65 -48.40 3.14 8.05
C GLU A 65 -47.90 3.04 6.60
N LYS A 66 -48.82 3.14 5.63
CA LYS A 66 -48.44 3.21 4.20
C LYS A 66 -47.95 4.63 3.92
N PRO A 67 -46.80 4.82 3.26
CA PRO A 67 -46.36 6.14 2.85
C PRO A 67 -47.28 6.69 1.75
N GLU A 68 -47.90 7.84 1.99
CA GLU A 68 -48.56 8.64 0.96
C GLU A 68 -47.50 9.41 0.16
N TYR A 69 -46.91 8.74 -0.83
CA TYR A 69 -46.14 9.41 -1.87
C TYR A 69 -46.53 8.82 -3.22
N THR A 70 -47.17 9.64 -4.07
CA THR A 70 -47.46 9.31 -5.46
C THR A 70 -46.27 9.72 -6.35
N GLY A 71 -46.05 8.98 -7.43
CA GLY A 71 -44.88 9.13 -8.32
C GLY A 71 -44.71 10.52 -8.95
N GLU A 72 -45.76 11.34 -8.95
CA GLU A 72 -45.74 12.71 -9.48
C GLU A 72 -44.96 13.71 -8.59
N LEU A 73 -44.69 13.37 -7.32
CA LEU A 73 -43.95 14.23 -6.39
C LEU A 73 -42.41 14.05 -6.45
N VAL A 74 -41.93 13.06 -7.22
CA VAL A 74 -40.50 12.78 -7.37
C VAL A 74 -39.90 13.51 -8.57
N ASP A 75 -40.70 13.82 -9.60
CA ASP A 75 -40.22 14.48 -10.83
C ASP A 75 -40.24 16.01 -10.79
N THR A 76 -40.68 16.63 -9.69
CA THR A 76 -40.68 18.10 -9.52
C THR A 76 -39.53 18.65 -8.68
N PHE A 77 -38.70 17.79 -8.06
CA PHE A 77 -37.50 18.20 -7.34
C PHE A 77 -36.29 18.28 -8.29
N GLY A 78 -36.24 19.31 -9.12
CA GLY A 78 -35.08 19.54 -9.98
C GLY A 78 -35.05 20.85 -10.77
N GLU A 79 -36.20 21.48 -11.05
CA GLU A 79 -36.23 22.55 -12.06
C GLU A 79 -36.47 23.98 -11.52
N ASP A 80 -36.87 24.14 -10.25
CA ASP A 80 -37.20 25.47 -9.70
C ASP A 80 -36.11 26.15 -8.84
N LEU A 81 -35.00 25.47 -8.54
CA LEU A 81 -33.92 26.05 -7.71
C LEU A 81 -32.81 26.75 -8.50
N ASP A 82 -32.75 26.56 -9.83
CA ASP A 82 -31.69 27.13 -10.68
C ASP A 82 -32.05 28.47 -11.33
N ARG A 83 -33.27 29.00 -11.13
CA ARG A 83 -33.74 30.19 -11.88
C ARG A 83 -33.76 31.52 -11.11
N LYS A 84 -33.23 31.61 -9.89
CA LYS A 84 -33.20 32.89 -9.12
C LYS A 84 -31.90 33.21 -8.39
N CYS A 85 -30.75 32.98 -9.02
CA CYS A 85 -29.50 33.62 -8.59
C CYS A 85 -29.27 34.91 -9.38
N GLU A 86 -29.81 36.04 -8.90
CA GLU A 86 -29.28 37.35 -9.28
C GLU A 86 -28.04 37.69 -8.41
N PRO A 87 -27.00 38.33 -8.99
CA PRO A 87 -25.74 38.56 -8.31
C PRO A 87 -25.78 39.89 -7.55
N GLY A 88 -26.22 39.86 -6.29
CA GLY A 88 -26.16 41.06 -5.45
C GLY A 88 -27.04 41.07 -4.21
N ALA A 89 -26.90 40.12 -3.28
CA ALA A 89 -27.53 40.24 -1.96
C ALA A 89 -26.72 39.58 -0.84
N GLN A 90 -25.74 40.36 -0.36
CA GLN A 90 -25.48 40.61 1.06
C GLN A 90 -25.33 39.41 2.01
N LYS A 91 -24.05 39.14 2.32
CA LYS A 91 -23.50 39.05 3.70
C LYS A 91 -24.55 39.13 4.81
N ARG A 92 -25.12 37.99 5.21
CA ARG A 92 -25.69 37.82 6.55
C ARG A 92 -24.81 36.86 7.34
N LYS A 93 -23.85 37.48 8.01
CA LYS A 93 -23.12 37.01 9.19
C LYS A 93 -24.11 36.25 10.10
N ARG A 94 -24.01 34.92 10.14
CA ARG A 94 -24.52 34.15 11.28
C ARG A 94 -23.58 34.46 12.44
N ALA A 95 -23.99 35.37 13.31
CA ALA A 95 -23.40 35.54 14.62
C ALA A 95 -23.67 34.26 15.41
N ARG A 96 -22.74 33.31 15.32
CA ARG A 96 -22.60 32.22 16.28
C ARG A 96 -22.08 32.87 17.56
N GLY A 97 -22.90 32.85 18.61
CA GLY A 97 -22.49 33.27 19.94
C GLY A 97 -21.19 32.58 20.33
N SER A 98 -20.27 33.38 20.85
CA SER A 98 -19.00 32.99 21.44
C SER A 98 -19.18 31.98 22.58
N ALA A 99 -18.48 30.85 22.54
CA ALA A 99 -17.23 30.64 23.27
C ALA A 99 -16.87 29.15 23.29
N ALA A 100 -15.64 28.86 22.88
CA ALA A 100 -14.80 27.75 23.36
C ALA A 100 -15.48 26.40 23.66
N ASP A 101 -15.77 25.62 22.62
CA ASP A 101 -15.81 24.15 22.72
C ASP A 101 -15.39 23.53 21.39
N GLY A 102 -14.22 23.97 20.89
CA GLY A 102 -13.45 23.13 19.99
C GLY A 102 -12.83 22.07 20.89
N SER A 103 -13.55 20.95 21.03
CA SER A 103 -13.25 19.90 22.00
C SER A 103 -11.79 19.48 21.92
N ASP A 104 -11.12 19.41 23.08
CA ASP A 104 -9.76 18.86 23.23
C ASP A 104 -9.58 17.51 22.49
N ASP A 105 -10.68 16.78 22.29
CA ASP A 105 -10.75 15.53 21.55
C ASP A 105 -10.30 15.66 20.07
N ASP A 106 -10.70 16.71 19.34
CA ASP A 106 -10.33 16.88 17.91
C ASP A 106 -8.85 17.22 17.74
N ALA A 107 -8.30 18.03 18.64
CA ALA A 107 -6.88 18.35 18.66
C ALA A 107 -6.04 17.12 19.04
N SER A 108 -6.55 16.30 19.98
CA SER A 108 -5.89 15.06 20.38
C SER A 108 -5.87 14.01 19.26
N GLU A 109 -6.95 13.91 18.46
CA GLU A 109 -7.00 13.03 17.29
C GLU A 109 -6.04 13.49 16.18
N ALA A 110 -5.99 14.79 15.91
CA ALA A 110 -5.07 15.34 14.91
C ALA A 110 -3.61 15.09 15.29
N GLN A 111 -3.27 15.32 16.56
CA GLN A 111 -1.93 15.06 17.09
C GLN A 111 -1.59 13.56 17.01
N MET A 112 -2.51 12.66 17.35
CA MET A 112 -2.30 11.22 17.24
C MET A 112 -2.02 10.80 15.79
N ARG A 113 -2.79 11.33 14.83
CA ARG A 113 -2.59 11.03 13.40
C ARG A 113 -1.22 11.51 12.90
N GLU A 114 -0.78 12.68 13.35
CA GLU A 114 0.55 13.22 13.03
C GLU A 114 1.66 12.33 13.59
N GLU A 115 1.58 11.96 14.88
CA GLU A 115 2.53 11.03 15.52
C GLU A 115 2.59 9.68 14.79
N VAL A 116 1.44 9.11 14.41
CA VAL A 116 1.39 7.84 13.65
C VAL A 116 1.97 8.00 12.25
N ASN A 117 1.73 9.13 11.58
CA ASN A 117 2.31 9.43 10.27
C ASN A 117 3.82 9.53 10.34
N GLU A 118 4.36 10.28 11.31
CA GLU A 118 5.79 10.44 11.52
C GLU A 118 6.45 9.09 11.83
N THR A 119 5.88 8.32 12.76
CA THR A 119 6.37 6.98 13.11
C THR A 119 6.38 6.05 11.89
N THR A 120 5.34 6.09 11.06
CA THR A 120 5.28 5.29 9.85
C THR A 120 6.32 5.72 8.83
N MET A 121 6.49 7.02 8.60
CA MET A 121 7.49 7.53 7.66
C MET A 121 8.91 7.20 8.11
N ALA A 122 9.21 7.29 9.41
CA ALA A 122 10.48 6.88 9.99
C ALA A 122 10.73 5.39 9.74
N PHE A 123 9.77 4.53 10.06
CA PHE A 123 9.87 3.11 9.78
C PHE A 123 10.11 2.79 8.30
N LEU A 124 9.36 3.43 7.40
CA LEU A 124 9.52 3.21 5.96
C LEU A 124 10.90 3.66 5.47
N ARG A 125 11.45 4.73 6.04
CA ARG A 125 12.80 5.21 5.72
C ARG A 125 13.84 4.17 6.13
N ASP A 126 13.78 3.70 7.38
CA ASP A 126 14.71 2.71 7.93
C ASP A 126 14.62 1.39 7.16
N ALA A 127 13.40 0.92 6.87
CA ALA A 127 13.17 -0.31 6.11
C ALA A 127 13.75 -0.21 4.69
N ARG A 128 13.57 0.94 4.01
CA ARG A 128 14.15 1.17 2.67
C ARG A 128 15.68 1.19 2.71
N GLU A 129 16.27 1.84 3.72
CA GLU A 129 17.72 1.89 3.88
C GLU A 129 18.31 0.48 4.11
N LEU A 130 17.68 -0.31 4.99
CA LEU A 130 18.12 -1.67 5.27
C LEU A 130 17.99 -2.58 4.05
N MET A 131 16.88 -2.50 3.32
CA MET A 131 16.65 -3.32 2.12
C MET A 131 17.54 -2.95 0.93
N ALA A 132 18.08 -1.73 0.90
CA ALA A 132 19.04 -1.29 -0.11
C ALA A 132 20.43 -1.92 0.07
N ARG A 133 20.76 -2.41 1.28
CA ARG A 133 22.03 -3.11 1.55
C ARG A 133 21.99 -4.50 0.97
N TYR A 134 23.13 -5.00 0.51
CA TYR A 134 23.28 -6.38 0.07
C TYR A 134 23.33 -7.33 1.27
N LEU A 135 22.59 -8.43 1.20
CA LEU A 135 22.41 -9.35 2.32
C LEU A 135 23.59 -10.30 2.50
N THR A 136 24.35 -10.58 1.44
CA THR A 136 25.52 -11.48 1.47
C THR A 136 26.81 -10.83 1.98
N SER A 137 26.81 -9.53 2.28
CA SER A 137 27.99 -8.83 2.79
C SER A 137 27.76 -8.31 4.20
N GLU A 138 28.72 -8.51 5.09
CA GLU A 138 28.65 -8.04 6.49
C GLU A 138 28.59 -6.52 6.58
N ASP A 139 29.23 -5.81 5.66
CA ASP A 139 29.22 -4.35 5.55
C ASP A 139 28.04 -3.81 4.72
N GLY A 140 27.16 -4.70 4.21
CA GLY A 140 26.07 -4.34 3.29
C GLY A 140 26.51 -3.94 1.89
N GLY A 141 27.80 -4.08 1.57
CA GLY A 141 28.40 -3.74 0.28
C GLY A 141 28.13 -4.77 -0.82
N ALA A 142 28.38 -4.38 -2.07
CA ALA A 142 28.15 -5.25 -3.22
C ALA A 142 28.96 -6.56 -3.15
N PRO A 143 28.36 -7.71 -3.52
CA PRO A 143 29.09 -8.96 -3.64
C PRO A 143 30.31 -8.84 -4.56
N LYS A 144 31.42 -9.52 -4.18
CA LYS A 144 32.70 -9.47 -4.90
C LYS A 144 32.91 -10.63 -5.88
N SER A 145 32.05 -11.64 -5.83
CA SER A 145 32.14 -12.85 -6.65
C SER A 145 30.81 -13.17 -7.33
N LYS A 146 30.87 -13.91 -8.43
CA LYS A 146 29.68 -14.40 -9.16
C LYS A 146 28.77 -15.23 -8.26
N ASP A 147 29.36 -16.10 -7.44
CA ASP A 147 28.61 -16.93 -6.50
C ASP A 147 27.94 -16.08 -5.41
N GLY A 148 28.61 -15.03 -4.93
CA GLY A 148 28.01 -14.08 -3.98
C GLY A 148 26.78 -13.36 -4.55
N TRP A 149 26.82 -12.96 -5.82
CA TRP A 149 25.64 -12.39 -6.49
C TRP A 149 24.49 -13.38 -6.65
N ARG A 150 24.80 -14.65 -6.92
CA ARG A 150 23.80 -15.72 -6.97
C ARG A 150 23.18 -15.96 -5.59
N ASP A 151 23.99 -16.03 -4.55
CA ASP A 151 23.54 -16.24 -3.18
C ASP A 151 22.68 -15.07 -2.69
N GLU A 152 23.00 -13.84 -3.11
CA GLU A 152 22.19 -12.65 -2.85
C GLU A 152 20.79 -12.78 -3.46
N ALA A 153 20.71 -13.17 -4.74
CA ALA A 153 19.44 -13.40 -5.42
C ALA A 153 18.60 -14.47 -4.71
N MET A 154 19.23 -15.57 -4.31
CA MET A 154 18.56 -16.68 -3.63
C MET A 154 18.06 -16.31 -2.25
N ARG A 155 18.85 -15.54 -1.49
CA ARG A 155 18.47 -15.07 -0.16
C ARG A 155 17.26 -14.14 -0.20
N ARG A 156 17.18 -13.26 -1.20
CA ARG A 156 16.04 -12.35 -1.37
C ARG A 156 14.79 -13.06 -1.88
N TRP A 157 14.93 -13.79 -2.98
CA TRP A 157 13.80 -14.19 -3.81
C TRP A 157 13.54 -15.69 -3.83
N GLY A 158 14.41 -16.49 -3.21
CA GLY A 158 14.31 -17.94 -3.09
C GLY A 158 15.04 -18.72 -4.19
N ALA A 159 14.97 -20.05 -4.11
CA ALA A 159 15.76 -20.98 -4.90
C ALA A 159 15.49 -20.94 -6.42
N LEU A 160 14.33 -20.41 -6.85
CA LEU A 160 13.98 -20.30 -8.27
C LEU A 160 14.50 -19.01 -8.92
N ALA A 161 15.14 -18.11 -8.17
CA ALA A 161 15.76 -16.91 -8.72
C ALA A 161 16.75 -17.28 -9.85
N GLY A 162 16.66 -16.56 -10.97
CA GLY A 162 17.48 -16.79 -12.16
C GLY A 162 17.00 -17.93 -13.07
N GLY A 163 15.77 -18.42 -12.88
CA GLY A 163 15.17 -19.49 -13.68
C GLY A 163 15.45 -20.90 -13.17
N GLY A 164 15.78 -21.04 -11.88
CA GLY A 164 16.04 -22.32 -11.22
C GLY A 164 17.18 -23.11 -11.87
N ILE A 165 16.91 -24.36 -12.26
CA ILE A 165 17.93 -25.31 -12.78
C ILE A 165 18.59 -24.83 -14.09
N LYS A 166 17.93 -23.91 -14.83
CA LYS A 166 18.45 -23.38 -16.10
C LYS A 166 19.45 -22.22 -15.94
N ALA A 167 19.81 -21.84 -14.72
CA ALA A 167 20.55 -20.60 -14.44
C ALA A 167 22.07 -20.61 -14.73
N ASN A 168 22.62 -21.69 -15.32
CA ASN A 168 24.07 -21.93 -15.35
C ASN A 168 24.93 -20.88 -16.11
N HIS A 169 24.32 -19.98 -16.87
CA HIS A 169 25.02 -18.94 -17.64
C HIS A 169 24.56 -17.51 -17.35
N ARG A 170 23.81 -17.30 -16.26
CA ARG A 170 23.26 -16.00 -15.94
C ARG A 170 24.34 -15.02 -15.46
N ASP A 171 24.24 -13.76 -15.90
CA ASP A 171 24.95 -12.65 -15.28
C ASP A 171 24.21 -12.26 -14.00
N TRP A 172 24.68 -12.83 -12.88
CA TRP A 172 24.05 -12.64 -11.58
C TRP A 172 24.15 -11.21 -11.05
N GLU A 173 25.21 -10.48 -11.41
CA GLU A 173 25.36 -9.10 -11.00
C GLU A 173 24.29 -8.22 -11.68
N LEU A 174 24.16 -8.34 -13.00
CA LEU A 174 23.11 -7.64 -13.75
C LEU A 174 21.71 -8.09 -13.30
N TYR A 175 21.52 -9.39 -13.06
CA TYR A 175 20.25 -9.94 -12.60
C TYR A 175 19.80 -9.32 -11.27
N VAL A 176 20.68 -9.25 -10.27
CA VAL A 176 20.37 -8.65 -8.97
C VAL A 176 20.19 -7.15 -9.10
N LYS A 177 21.14 -6.43 -9.68
CA LYS A 177 21.11 -4.96 -9.77
C LYS A 177 19.86 -4.45 -10.48
N SER A 178 19.40 -5.13 -11.53
CA SER A 178 18.19 -4.75 -12.26
C SER A 178 16.88 -4.98 -11.49
N ARG A 179 16.90 -5.75 -10.40
CA ARG A 179 15.74 -6.07 -9.55
C ARG A 179 15.78 -5.39 -8.19
N LEU A 180 16.90 -4.76 -7.84
CA LEU A 180 16.99 -3.87 -6.69
C LEU A 180 16.28 -2.56 -6.98
N THR A 181 15.69 -2.00 -5.94
CA THR A 181 14.85 -0.80 -6.03
C THR A 181 15.62 0.41 -5.55
N VAL A 182 15.51 1.51 -6.28
CA VAL A 182 15.87 2.85 -5.81
C VAL A 182 14.57 3.50 -5.33
N CYS A 183 14.29 3.39 -4.04
CA CYS A 183 13.04 3.89 -3.48
C CYS A 183 13.09 5.41 -3.29
N PRO A 184 11.98 6.13 -3.58
CA PRO A 184 11.84 7.53 -3.18
C PRO A 184 11.82 7.65 -1.64
N PRO A 185 11.94 8.86 -1.06
CA PRO A 185 11.68 9.08 0.35
C PRO A 185 10.19 8.81 0.68
N PRO A 186 9.88 8.42 1.93
CA PRO A 186 8.50 8.22 2.35
C PRO A 186 7.69 9.51 2.29
N SER A 187 6.46 9.42 1.81
CA SER A 187 5.52 10.55 1.78
C SER A 187 4.47 10.44 2.89
N PRO A 188 3.78 11.54 3.22
CA PRO A 188 2.63 11.47 4.11
C PRO A 188 1.40 10.82 3.45
N ALA A 189 1.46 10.50 2.14
CA ALA A 189 0.33 9.92 1.42
C ALA A 189 0.06 8.47 1.84
N PRO A 190 -1.21 8.06 1.91
CA PRO A 190 -1.61 6.71 2.30
C PRO A 190 -1.49 5.75 1.11
N LEU A 191 -0.30 5.59 0.54
CA LEU A 191 -0.10 4.76 -0.65
C LEU A 191 0.38 3.38 -0.26
N LEU A 192 -0.37 2.35 -0.66
CA LEU A 192 0.03 0.96 -0.46
C LEU A 192 1.41 0.67 -1.08
N GLN A 193 1.71 1.28 -2.23
CA GLN A 193 3.00 1.14 -2.91
C GLN A 193 4.19 1.44 -1.98
N GLU A 194 4.06 2.40 -1.06
CA GLU A 194 5.15 2.82 -0.20
C GLU A 194 5.58 1.78 0.84
N PHE A 195 4.68 0.86 1.20
CA PHE A 195 4.99 -0.25 2.08
C PHE A 195 5.74 -1.35 1.34
N TYR A 196 5.50 -1.53 0.04
CA TYR A 196 6.03 -2.68 -0.72
C TYR A 196 7.12 -2.30 -1.72
N CYS A 197 7.48 -1.02 -1.84
CA CYS A 197 8.42 -0.54 -2.85
C CYS A 197 9.86 -1.00 -2.68
N HIS A 198 10.22 -1.56 -1.53
CA HIS A 198 11.54 -2.11 -1.22
C HIS A 198 11.79 -3.46 -1.90
N ASP A 199 10.72 -4.11 -2.39
CA ASP A 199 10.80 -5.30 -3.22
C ASP A 199 9.93 -5.11 -4.46
N MET A 200 10.59 -5.13 -5.62
CA MET A 200 9.95 -4.85 -6.90
C MET A 200 8.86 -5.86 -7.26
N TRP A 201 9.04 -7.14 -6.92
CA TRP A 201 8.02 -8.16 -7.16
C TRP A 201 6.78 -7.91 -6.30
N GLN A 202 6.97 -7.59 -5.02
CA GLN A 202 5.87 -7.26 -4.13
C GLN A 202 5.11 -6.01 -4.63
N LEU A 203 5.81 -4.94 -5.00
CA LEU A 203 5.18 -3.73 -5.56
C LEU A 203 4.29 -4.05 -6.78
N LEU A 204 4.80 -4.82 -7.73
CA LEU A 204 4.07 -5.18 -8.95
C LEU A 204 2.84 -6.03 -8.63
N CYS A 205 2.97 -7.00 -7.72
CA CYS A 205 1.84 -7.80 -7.24
C CYS A 205 0.78 -6.93 -6.55
N VAL A 206 1.18 -5.97 -5.71
CA VAL A 206 0.28 -5.01 -5.06
C VAL A 206 -0.48 -4.20 -6.10
N CYS A 207 0.19 -3.72 -7.16
CA CYS A 207 -0.45 -2.99 -8.26
C CYS A 207 -1.55 -3.81 -8.94
N VAL A 208 -1.30 -5.10 -9.20
CA VAL A 208 -2.31 -6.00 -9.77
C VAL A 208 -3.45 -6.24 -8.78
N LEU A 209 -3.16 -6.51 -7.51
CA LEU A 209 -4.17 -6.86 -6.50
C LEU A 209 -5.07 -5.68 -6.14
N MET A 210 -4.54 -4.45 -6.12
CA MET A 210 -5.35 -3.26 -5.80
C MET A 210 -6.09 -2.65 -6.99
N SER A 211 -5.77 -3.08 -8.22
CA SER A 211 -6.39 -2.56 -9.43
C SER A 211 -7.90 -2.76 -9.41
N ARG A 212 -8.66 -1.71 -9.74
CA ARG A 212 -10.14 -1.70 -9.78
C ARG A 212 -10.82 -2.12 -8.47
N VAL A 213 -10.13 -2.00 -7.35
CA VAL A 213 -10.70 -2.14 -6.01
C VAL A 213 -10.77 -0.75 -5.38
N SER A 214 -11.91 -0.36 -4.81
CA SER A 214 -12.05 0.93 -4.10
C SER A 214 -11.80 0.78 -2.60
N SER A 215 -12.34 -0.29 -2.00
CA SER A 215 -12.24 -0.57 -0.57
C SER A 215 -10.79 -0.72 -0.12
N TRP A 216 -10.39 0.16 0.80
CA TRP A 216 -9.08 0.14 1.43
C TRP A 216 -8.90 -1.12 2.29
N ASP A 217 -9.87 -1.41 3.16
CA ASP A 217 -9.84 -2.60 4.03
C ASP A 217 -9.72 -3.91 3.23
N THR A 218 -10.51 -4.03 2.15
CA THR A 218 -10.47 -5.24 1.31
C THR A 218 -9.11 -5.42 0.63
N LYS A 219 -8.51 -4.34 0.11
CA LYS A 219 -7.13 -4.39 -0.43
C LYS A 219 -6.17 -4.85 0.65
N HIS A 220 -6.21 -4.21 1.81
CA HIS A 220 -5.29 -4.47 2.91
C HIS A 220 -5.35 -5.91 3.36
N LYS A 221 -6.54 -6.41 3.67
CA LYS A 221 -6.75 -7.78 4.15
C LYS A 221 -6.25 -8.81 3.14
N CYS A 222 -6.62 -8.68 1.86
CA CYS A 222 -6.29 -9.68 0.84
C CYS A 222 -4.81 -9.64 0.45
N ILE A 223 -4.23 -8.45 0.31
CA ILE A 223 -2.79 -8.29 0.01
C ILE A 223 -1.96 -8.79 1.19
N SER A 224 -2.38 -8.50 2.42
CA SER A 224 -1.75 -9.01 3.63
C SER A 224 -1.76 -10.54 3.68
N ALA A 225 -2.93 -11.15 3.48
CA ALA A 225 -3.08 -12.61 3.47
C ALA A 225 -2.32 -13.28 2.33
N PHE A 226 -2.13 -12.59 1.20
CA PHE A 226 -1.33 -13.07 0.08
C PHE A 226 0.16 -13.18 0.45
N PHE A 227 0.77 -12.10 0.96
CA PHE A 227 2.20 -12.12 1.28
C PHE A 227 2.55 -12.86 2.56
N GLU A 228 1.61 -13.02 3.49
CA GLU A 228 1.78 -13.90 4.64
C GLU A 228 1.90 -15.37 4.20
N ALA A 229 1.10 -15.79 3.21
CA ALA A 229 1.20 -17.13 2.64
C ALA A 229 2.40 -17.26 1.68
N HIS A 230 2.71 -16.23 0.91
CA HIS A 230 3.72 -16.27 -0.14
C HIS A 230 4.66 -15.05 -0.04
N PRO A 231 5.65 -15.08 0.87
CA PRO A 231 6.50 -13.93 1.15
C PRO A 231 7.54 -13.64 0.05
N THR A 232 7.79 -14.60 -0.84
CA THR A 232 8.73 -14.48 -1.96
C THR A 232 8.11 -14.94 -3.27
N PRO A 233 8.66 -14.49 -4.42
CA PRO A 233 8.26 -15.00 -5.73
C PRO A 233 8.45 -16.51 -5.85
N THR A 234 9.52 -17.07 -5.27
CA THR A 234 9.73 -18.54 -5.25
C THR A 234 8.63 -19.25 -4.47
N ALA A 235 8.28 -18.78 -3.26
CA ALA A 235 7.22 -19.41 -2.47
C ALA A 235 5.88 -19.41 -3.22
N PHE A 236 5.52 -18.29 -3.87
CA PHE A 236 4.32 -18.25 -4.70
C PHE A 236 4.37 -19.25 -5.86
N MET A 237 5.51 -19.36 -6.55
CA MET A 237 5.71 -20.29 -7.67
C MET A 237 5.62 -21.76 -7.22
N GLU A 238 6.31 -22.11 -6.13
CA GLU A 238 6.35 -23.48 -5.63
C GLU A 238 5.00 -23.90 -5.04
N ASP A 239 4.40 -23.10 -4.17
CA ASP A 239 3.19 -23.46 -3.46
C ASP A 239 1.96 -23.47 -4.38
N VAL A 240 1.78 -22.40 -5.16
CA VAL A 240 0.54 -22.18 -5.90
C VAL A 240 0.60 -22.79 -7.29
N ILE A 241 1.67 -22.52 -8.03
CA ILE A 241 1.77 -22.87 -9.45
C ILE A 241 2.20 -24.33 -9.58
N MET A 242 3.28 -24.72 -8.89
CA MET A 242 3.80 -26.09 -8.94
C MET A 242 3.05 -27.03 -8.00
N GLY A 243 2.70 -26.55 -6.80
CA GLY A 243 1.99 -27.30 -5.76
C GLY A 243 0.46 -27.31 -5.93
N GLY A 244 -0.08 -26.57 -6.89
CA GLY A 244 -1.50 -26.58 -7.24
C GLY A 244 -2.41 -25.90 -6.22
N GLN A 245 -1.90 -25.04 -5.33
CA GLN A 245 -2.68 -24.37 -4.28
C GLN A 245 -3.55 -23.20 -4.77
N THR A 246 -4.04 -23.26 -6.01
CA THR A 246 -4.83 -22.18 -6.63
C THR A 246 -6.17 -21.96 -5.90
N ALA A 247 -6.79 -23.02 -5.37
CA ALA A 247 -8.03 -22.92 -4.61
C ALA A 247 -7.85 -22.15 -3.30
N GLN A 248 -6.76 -22.43 -2.56
CA GLN A 248 -6.44 -21.73 -1.32
C GLN A 248 -6.11 -20.25 -1.58
N LEU A 249 -5.37 -19.96 -2.67
CA LEU A 249 -5.16 -18.59 -3.09
C LEU A 249 -6.49 -17.88 -3.40
N ARG A 250 -7.39 -18.54 -4.15
CA ARG A 250 -8.72 -18.00 -4.49
C ARG A 250 -9.49 -17.64 -3.23
N GLU A 251 -9.54 -18.50 -2.23
CA GLU A 251 -10.20 -18.21 -0.96
C GLU A 251 -9.61 -16.98 -0.26
N ARG A 252 -8.29 -16.81 -0.27
CA ARG A 252 -7.61 -15.67 0.37
C ARG A 252 -7.93 -14.33 -0.29
N ILE A 253 -8.05 -14.30 -1.62
CA ILE A 253 -8.19 -13.05 -2.38
C ILE A 253 -9.55 -12.90 -3.10
N HIS A 254 -10.52 -13.78 -2.83
CA HIS A 254 -11.80 -13.82 -3.55
C HIS A 254 -12.55 -12.47 -3.55
N SER A 255 -12.46 -11.73 -2.45
CA SER A 255 -13.16 -10.46 -2.27
C SER A 255 -12.60 -9.31 -3.11
N LEU A 256 -11.43 -9.49 -3.74
CA LEU A 256 -10.91 -8.54 -4.74
C LEU A 256 -11.62 -8.65 -6.10
N GLY A 257 -12.36 -9.74 -6.34
CA GLY A 257 -12.95 -10.07 -7.64
C GLY A 257 -11.90 -10.28 -8.73
N LEU A 258 -12.36 -10.54 -9.97
CA LEU A 258 -11.49 -10.72 -11.15
C LEU A 258 -10.36 -11.72 -10.93
N PHE A 259 -10.64 -12.81 -10.20
CA PHE A 259 -9.60 -13.73 -9.72
C PHE A 259 -8.75 -14.27 -10.87
N ASP A 260 -9.37 -14.76 -11.95
CA ASP A 260 -8.65 -15.42 -13.03
C ASP A 260 -7.68 -14.46 -13.75
N ASP A 261 -8.09 -13.20 -13.96
CA ASP A 261 -7.23 -12.17 -14.55
C ASP A 261 -6.08 -11.77 -13.62
N ARG A 262 -6.36 -11.61 -12.31
CA ARG A 262 -5.33 -11.31 -11.32
C ARG A 262 -4.34 -12.46 -11.19
N PHE A 263 -4.84 -13.69 -11.13
CA PHE A 263 -4.02 -14.89 -11.02
C PHE A 263 -3.09 -15.04 -12.22
N ALA A 264 -3.60 -14.91 -13.44
CA ALA A 264 -2.79 -14.92 -14.65
C ALA A 264 -1.73 -13.80 -14.67
N SER A 265 -2.05 -12.63 -14.11
CA SER A 265 -1.11 -11.51 -13.99
C SER A 265 -0.02 -11.77 -12.93
N LEU A 266 -0.38 -12.35 -11.77
CA LEU A 266 0.57 -12.72 -10.73
C LEU A 266 1.55 -13.79 -11.22
N ILE A 267 1.08 -14.77 -12.00
CA ILE A 267 1.94 -15.76 -12.66
C ILE A 267 2.92 -15.03 -13.59
N ALA A 268 2.42 -14.17 -14.50
CA ALA A 268 3.26 -13.47 -15.46
C ALA A 268 4.33 -12.59 -14.80
N ILE A 269 3.97 -11.85 -13.75
CA ILE A 269 4.92 -11.05 -12.95
C ILE A 269 5.98 -11.96 -12.33
N THR A 270 5.57 -13.05 -11.70
CA THR A 270 6.49 -13.95 -10.98
C THR A 270 7.43 -14.66 -11.95
N THR A 271 6.93 -15.17 -13.07
CA THR A 271 7.73 -15.81 -14.13
C THR A 271 8.76 -14.86 -14.71
N ALA A 272 8.35 -13.64 -15.08
CA ALA A 272 9.27 -12.62 -15.62
C ALA A 272 10.30 -12.18 -14.57
N PHE A 273 9.85 -11.98 -13.32
CA PHE A 273 10.72 -11.56 -12.23
C PHE A 273 11.76 -12.63 -11.90
N LEU A 274 11.39 -13.90 -11.78
CA LEU A 274 12.34 -14.99 -11.52
C LEU A 274 13.23 -15.33 -12.72
N GLY A 275 12.91 -14.85 -13.92
CA GLY A 275 13.64 -15.16 -15.14
C GLY A 275 13.51 -16.63 -15.57
N ILE A 276 12.33 -17.23 -15.38
CA ILE A 276 12.06 -18.65 -15.68
C ILE A 276 12.10 -18.93 -17.18
N ASP A 277 11.49 -18.06 -17.97
CA ASP A 277 11.42 -18.16 -19.43
C ASP A 277 12.35 -17.16 -20.13
N THR A 278 13.18 -16.45 -19.36
CA THR A 278 14.12 -15.45 -19.89
C THR A 278 15.44 -16.13 -20.25
N PRO A 279 15.94 -15.97 -21.49
CA PRO A 279 17.27 -16.43 -21.89
C PRO A 279 18.37 -15.98 -20.90
N ALA A 280 19.43 -16.77 -20.78
CA ALA A 280 20.48 -16.50 -19.78
C ALA A 280 21.30 -15.24 -20.10
N ASP A 281 21.44 -14.89 -21.38
CA ASP A 281 22.03 -13.67 -21.90
C ASP A 281 21.17 -12.43 -21.63
N GLU A 282 19.86 -12.60 -21.43
CA GLU A 282 18.93 -11.55 -20.99
C GLU A 282 18.80 -11.56 -19.45
N SER A 283 19.84 -11.09 -18.76
CA SER A 283 19.85 -11.09 -17.29
C SER A 283 19.12 -9.89 -16.66
N GLY A 284 19.01 -8.78 -17.40
CA GLY A 284 18.35 -7.57 -16.93
C GLY A 284 16.83 -7.74 -16.79
N PHE A 285 16.26 -7.14 -15.75
CA PHE A 285 14.82 -6.95 -15.61
C PHE A 285 14.43 -5.51 -15.92
N ALA A 286 13.39 -5.35 -16.72
CA ALA A 286 12.78 -4.06 -17.00
C ALA A 286 11.27 -4.23 -17.11
N VAL A 287 10.55 -3.13 -16.92
CA VAL A 287 9.09 -3.09 -17.11
C VAL A 287 8.78 -1.90 -18.01
N ASP A 288 8.09 -2.17 -19.11
CA ASP A 288 7.60 -1.13 -20.00
C ASP A 288 6.21 -1.48 -20.60
N LEU A 289 5.78 -0.68 -21.57
CA LEU A 289 4.53 -0.88 -22.30
C LEU A 289 4.74 -1.43 -23.72
N GLY A 290 5.97 -1.77 -24.09
CA GLY A 290 6.41 -2.30 -25.38
C GLY A 290 7.04 -3.69 -25.24
N GLU A 291 8.35 -3.78 -25.46
CA GLU A 291 9.09 -5.06 -25.50
C GLU A 291 9.08 -5.80 -24.17
N ASN A 292 9.17 -5.09 -23.04
CA ASN A 292 9.16 -5.68 -21.70
C ASN A 292 7.76 -5.65 -21.06
N LYS A 293 6.71 -5.78 -21.87
CA LYS A 293 5.33 -5.76 -21.39
C LYS A 293 4.98 -7.02 -20.60
N ILE A 294 4.69 -6.84 -19.32
CA ILE A 294 4.17 -7.92 -18.45
C ILE A 294 2.63 -7.90 -18.44
N ARG A 295 2.00 -9.08 -18.57
CA ARG A 295 0.53 -9.23 -18.45
C ARG A 295 0.07 -8.69 -17.08
N GLY A 296 -1.00 -7.89 -17.10
CA GLY A 296 -1.56 -7.25 -15.90
C GLY A 296 -0.89 -5.94 -15.50
N ILE A 297 0.32 -5.65 -15.98
CA ILE A 297 1.00 -4.37 -15.70
C ILE A 297 0.62 -3.35 -16.76
N GLY A 298 -0.50 -2.65 -16.53
CA GLY A 298 -0.90 -1.48 -17.31
C GLY A 298 -0.07 -0.23 -16.98
N LYS A 299 -0.47 0.91 -17.54
CA LYS A 299 0.19 2.21 -17.31
C LYS A 299 0.29 2.58 -15.83
N PHE A 300 -0.74 2.25 -15.05
CA PHE A 300 -0.73 2.44 -13.59
C PHE A 300 0.39 1.66 -12.89
N GLY A 301 0.55 0.36 -13.21
CA GLY A 301 1.60 -0.47 -12.63
C GLY A 301 2.99 -0.05 -13.09
N TRP A 302 3.14 0.30 -14.37
CA TRP A 302 4.39 0.82 -14.92
C TRP A 302 4.81 2.15 -14.29
N HIS A 303 3.89 3.12 -14.17
CA HIS A 303 4.16 4.37 -13.46
C HIS A 303 4.50 4.12 -11.99
N SER A 304 3.79 3.19 -11.32
CA SER A 304 4.12 2.83 -9.94
C SER A 304 5.54 2.27 -9.84
N TRP A 305 5.96 1.41 -10.77
CA TRP A 305 7.33 0.92 -10.83
C TRP A 305 8.36 2.05 -11.03
N LEU A 306 8.14 2.93 -12.01
CA LEU A 306 9.04 4.09 -12.25
C LEU A 306 9.16 5.00 -11.02
N ILE A 307 8.04 5.26 -10.34
CA ILE A 307 8.01 6.14 -9.16
C ILE A 307 8.70 5.48 -7.97
N PHE A 308 8.33 4.24 -7.66
CA PHE A 308 8.64 3.63 -6.36
C PHE A 308 9.82 2.68 -6.38
N CYS A 309 10.18 2.12 -7.55
CA CYS A 309 11.36 1.29 -7.72
C CYS A 309 12.53 1.99 -8.43
N CYS A 310 12.29 3.13 -9.08
CA CYS A 310 13.31 3.85 -9.85
C CYS A 310 13.45 5.34 -9.48
N ASP A 311 12.75 5.80 -8.44
CA ASP A 311 12.71 7.20 -7.96
C ASP A 311 12.50 8.25 -9.07
N GLN A 312 11.65 7.97 -10.06
CA GLN A 312 11.36 8.93 -11.15
C GLN A 312 10.17 9.85 -10.83
N GLY A 313 9.65 9.82 -9.60
CA GLY A 313 8.43 10.55 -9.22
C GLY A 313 8.54 12.08 -9.36
N SER A 314 9.74 12.65 -9.25
CA SER A 314 9.98 14.10 -9.37
C SER A 314 9.82 14.63 -10.79
N THR A 315 9.99 13.79 -11.81
CA THR A 315 9.96 14.16 -13.24
C THR A 315 8.80 13.52 -14.00
N LEU A 316 8.28 12.38 -13.51
CA LEU A 316 7.21 11.64 -14.16
C LEU A 316 5.87 12.39 -14.10
N LYS A 317 5.16 12.42 -15.24
CA LYS A 317 3.77 12.90 -15.32
C LYS A 317 2.80 11.74 -15.19
N ALA A 318 2.38 11.45 -13.96
CA ALA A 318 1.40 10.40 -13.70
C ALA A 318 -0.01 10.76 -14.22
N GLU A 319 -0.82 9.76 -14.54
CA GLU A 319 -2.23 9.94 -14.94
C GLU A 319 -3.22 9.61 -13.82
N ASP A 320 -2.90 8.59 -13.02
CA ASP A 320 -3.66 8.22 -11.84
C ASP A 320 -3.65 9.35 -10.79
N ALA A 321 -4.79 9.58 -10.15
CA ALA A 321 -4.97 10.69 -9.21
C ALA A 321 -4.07 10.58 -7.98
N ALA A 322 -3.90 9.38 -7.43
CA ALA A 322 -3.08 9.16 -6.25
C ALA A 322 -1.59 9.28 -6.59
N LEU A 323 -1.18 8.74 -7.74
CA LEU A 323 0.20 8.89 -8.23
C LEU A 323 0.53 10.35 -8.58
N LYS A 324 -0.42 11.11 -9.14
CA LYS A 324 -0.25 12.57 -9.38
C LYS A 324 0.03 13.33 -8.10
N GLN A 325 -0.72 13.06 -7.03
CA GLN A 325 -0.50 13.70 -5.73
C GLN A 325 0.91 13.40 -5.21
N PHE A 326 1.36 12.14 -5.31
CA PHE A 326 2.71 11.77 -4.93
C PHE A 326 3.78 12.48 -5.79
N CYS A 327 3.66 12.47 -7.11
CA CYS A 327 4.60 13.15 -8.01
C CYS A 327 4.72 14.64 -7.72
N ASN A 328 3.59 15.32 -7.47
CA ASN A 328 3.59 16.75 -7.12
C ASN A 328 4.32 17.02 -5.81
N TRP A 329 4.09 16.19 -4.78
CA TRP A 329 4.81 16.27 -3.52
C TRP A 329 6.30 15.97 -3.69
N ARG A 330 6.66 14.92 -4.45
CA ARG A 330 8.06 14.55 -4.69
C ARG A 330 8.81 15.68 -5.41
N ALA A 331 8.15 16.33 -6.38
CA ALA A 331 8.72 17.46 -7.10
C ALA A 331 8.89 18.72 -6.24
N SER A 332 8.04 18.95 -5.23
CA SER A 332 8.23 20.08 -4.31
C SER A 332 9.43 19.86 -3.38
N GLN A 333 9.64 18.62 -2.91
CA GLN A 333 10.79 18.26 -2.08
C GLN A 333 12.13 18.39 -2.82
N SER A 334 12.19 18.02 -4.10
CA SER A 334 13.42 18.16 -4.89
C SER A 334 13.84 19.61 -5.12
N LYS A 335 12.90 20.57 -5.11
CA LYS A 335 13.19 22.00 -5.27
C LYS A 335 13.71 22.66 -4.00
N GLU A 336 13.35 22.14 -2.83
CA GLU A 336 13.83 22.65 -1.54
C GLU A 336 15.30 22.28 -1.25
N HIS A 337 15.84 21.29 -1.97
CA HIS A 337 17.21 20.79 -1.82
C HIS A 337 18.17 21.25 -2.93
N MET A 338 17.73 22.14 -3.84
CA MET A 338 18.56 22.80 -4.85
C MET A 338 18.87 24.24 -4.42
#